data_AF-A0A7S0RKL6-F1
#
_entry.id   AF-A0A7S0RKL6-F1
#
_cell.length_a   1.000
_cell.length_b   1.000
_cell.length_c   1.000
_cell.angle_alpha   90.00
_cell.angle_beta   90.00
_cell.angle_gamma   90.00
#
_symmetry.space_group_name_H-M   'P 1'
#
loop_
_entity.id
_entity.type
_entity.pdbx_description
1 polymer ?
#
loop_
_entity_poly.entity_id
_entity_poly.type
_entity_poly.pdbx_seq_one_letter_code
_entity_poly.pdbx_strand_id
1 'polypeptide(L)'
;NGSGKSNILDSICFVLGISNLTHVRAQNLQELVYKQGQAGVTKATVSITFNNSDPEKSPAGYEHCEKLVVTRQIVIGGRNKYLINGHVAQPTRVQDLFHSVQL
;
A
#
# COMPACT_ATOMS: atom_id res chain seq x y z
N ASN A 1 6.55 -12.57 21.15
CA ASN A 1 6.63 -13.56 20.04
C ASN A 1 6.66 -12.86 18.69
N GLY A 2 7.85 -12.48 18.20
CA GLY A 2 8.10 -11.72 16.97
C GLY A 2 7.83 -12.46 15.66
N SER A 3 6.69 -13.14 15.55
CA SER A 3 6.26 -13.96 14.40
C SER A 3 5.86 -13.17 13.12
N GLY A 4 6.05 -11.85 13.10
CA GLY A 4 5.78 -11.02 11.91
C GLY A 4 4.31 -10.59 11.68
N LYS A 5 3.35 -11.02 12.51
CA LYS A 5 1.92 -10.66 12.35
C LYS A 5 1.66 -9.16 12.27
N SER A 6 2.24 -8.37 13.18
CA SER A 6 2.11 -6.91 13.16
C SER A 6 2.71 -6.31 11.88
N ASN A 7 3.81 -6.87 11.36
CA ASN A 7 4.41 -6.37 10.12
C ASN A 7 3.50 -6.57 8.90
N ILE A 8 2.65 -7.61 8.88
CA ILE A 8 1.67 -7.80 7.81
C ILE A 8 0.60 -6.72 7.88
N LEU A 9 0.04 -6.45 9.07
CA LEU A 9 -0.95 -5.39 9.26
C LEU A 9 -0.37 -4.00 8.94
N ASP A 10 0.85 -3.72 9.40
CA ASP A 10 1.58 -2.49 9.11
C ASP A 10 1.77 -2.33 7.58
N SER A 11 2.05 -3.43 6.86
CA SER A 11 2.21 -3.44 5.40
C SER A 11 0.89 -3.17 4.66
N ILE A 12 -0.24 -3.68 5.16
CA ILE A 12 -1.56 -3.41 4.59
C ILE A 12 -1.92 -1.94 4.79
N CYS A 13 -1.81 -1.44 6.03
CA CYS A 13 -2.07 -0.04 6.36
C CYS A 13 -1.19 0.90 5.53
N PHE A 14 0.07 0.50 5.33
CA PHE A 14 1.00 1.20 4.46
C PHE A 14 0.46 1.34 3.04
N VAL A 15 0.01 0.28 2.38
CA VAL A 15 -0.54 0.40 1.01
C VAL A 15 -1.84 1.19 1.00
N LEU A 16 -2.74 0.97 1.95
CA LEU A 16 -4.02 1.68 2.01
C LEU A 16 -3.86 3.18 2.30
N GLY A 17 -2.68 3.64 2.74
CA GLY A 17 -2.44 5.05 3.04
C GLY A 17 -3.04 5.50 4.38
N ILE A 18 -3.42 4.54 5.23
CA ILE A 18 -3.98 4.81 6.54
C ILE A 18 -2.85 5.33 7.44
N SER A 19 -3.01 6.57 7.92
CA SER A 19 -2.03 7.28 8.74
C SER A 19 -2.45 7.42 10.21
N ASN A 20 -3.74 7.38 10.50
CA ASN A 20 -4.25 7.35 11.87
C ASN A 20 -4.38 5.90 12.34
N LEU A 21 -3.43 5.48 13.16
CA LEU A 21 -3.28 4.09 13.53
C LEU A 21 -2.92 3.97 15.01
N THR A 22 -3.87 4.27 15.89
CA THR A 22 -3.77 4.01 17.34
C THR A 22 -3.38 2.56 17.68
N HIS A 23 -3.39 1.65 16.70
CA HIS A 23 -3.02 0.24 16.81
C HIS A 23 -1.85 -0.22 15.90
N VAL A 24 -1.26 0.63 15.05
CA VAL A 24 -0.08 0.26 14.25
C VAL A 24 1.19 0.55 15.03
N ARG A 25 2.13 -0.39 14.92
CA ARG A 25 3.35 -0.36 15.70
C ARG A 25 4.40 0.58 15.09
N ALA A 26 4.40 0.73 13.77
CA ALA A 26 5.35 1.58 13.06
C ALA A 26 5.05 3.06 13.30
N GLN A 27 5.92 3.77 14.03
CA GLN A 27 5.76 5.21 14.30
C GLN A 27 6.15 6.08 13.10
N ASN A 28 6.95 5.53 12.19
CA ASN A 28 7.30 6.14 10.93
C ASN A 28 7.40 5.09 9.81
N LEU A 29 7.30 5.53 8.55
CA LEU A 29 7.32 4.63 7.40
C LEU A 29 8.66 3.89 7.22
N GLN A 30 9.77 4.41 7.75
CA GLN A 30 11.09 3.78 7.60
C GLN A 30 11.20 2.47 8.38
N GLU A 31 10.40 2.29 9.44
CA GLU A 31 10.30 1.04 10.20
C GLU A 31 9.75 -0.14 9.39
N LEU A 32 9.08 0.13 8.27
CA LEU A 32 8.63 -0.89 7.32
C LEU A 32 9.77 -1.46 6.48
N VAL A 33 10.89 -0.74 6.39
CA VAL A 33 12.08 -1.20 5.69
C VAL A 33 12.88 -2.11 6.61
N TYR A 34 13.36 -3.23 6.08
CA TYR A 34 14.12 -4.21 6.85
C TYR A 34 15.29 -3.55 7.60
N LYS A 35 15.28 -3.68 8.95
CA LYS A 35 16.25 -3.02 9.85
C LYS A 35 16.43 -1.52 9.55
N GLN A 36 15.37 -0.83 9.12
CA GLN A 36 15.38 0.61 8.79
C GLN A 36 16.49 1.00 7.79
N GLY A 37 16.91 0.08 6.90
CA GLY A 37 17.98 0.34 5.94
C GLY A 37 19.40 0.04 6.42
N GLN A 38 19.62 -0.20 7.72
CA GLN A 38 20.96 -0.43 8.29
C GLN A 38 21.62 -1.73 7.83
N ALA A 39 20.86 -2.63 7.21
CA ALA A 39 21.36 -3.87 6.63
C ALA A 39 21.52 -3.81 5.10
N GLY A 40 21.62 -2.62 4.51
CA GLY A 40 21.78 -2.41 3.06
C GLY A 40 20.50 -2.56 2.24
N VAL A 41 19.39 -3.02 2.85
CA VAL A 41 18.07 -3.06 2.22
C VAL A 41 17.37 -1.72 2.45
N THR A 42 17.42 -0.81 1.48
CA THR A 42 16.93 0.57 1.63
C THR A 42 15.55 0.80 1.03
N LYS A 43 14.92 -0.23 0.46
CA LYS A 43 13.62 -0.13 -0.22
C LYS A 43 12.67 -1.20 0.29
N ALA A 44 11.42 -0.80 0.55
CA ALA A 44 10.31 -1.73 0.72
C ALA A 44 9.25 -1.48 -0.36
N THR A 45 8.61 -2.55 -0.81
CA THR A 45 7.53 -2.52 -1.79
C THR A 45 6.45 -3.46 -1.31
N VAL A 46 5.23 -2.97 -1.23
CA VAL A 46 4.06 -3.78 -0.88
C VAL A 46 3.05 -3.60 -2.01
N SER A 47 2.51 -4.71 -2.49
CA SER A 47 1.48 -4.75 -3.53
C SER A 47 0.29 -5.55 -3.01
N ILE A 48 -0.91 -5.01 -3.18
CA ILE A 48 -2.16 -5.72 -2.94
C ILE A 48 -2.85 -5.91 -4.29
N THR A 49 -3.19 -7.16 -4.59
CA THR A 49 -3.96 -7.53 -5.77
C THR A 49 -5.40 -7.78 -5.36
N PHE A 50 -6.32 -7.00 -5.91
CA PHE A 50 -7.75 -7.16 -5.76
C PHE A 50 -8.31 -7.93 -6.95
N ASN A 51 -9.21 -8.86 -6.66
CA ASN A 51 -10.08 -9.41 -7.69
C ASN A 51 -11.09 -8.32 -8.08
N ASN A 52 -11.09 -7.94 -9.36
CA ASN A 52 -11.95 -6.90 -9.90
C ASN A 52 -12.80 -7.47 -11.06
N SER A 53 -13.12 -8.77 -11.00
CA SER A 53 -13.89 -9.47 -12.03
C SER A 53 -15.38 -9.11 -12.08
N ASP A 54 -15.88 -8.38 -11.08
CA ASP A 54 -17.26 -7.90 -10.99
C ASP A 54 -17.30 -6.39 -11.32
N PRO A 55 -17.72 -5.99 -12.54
CA PRO A 55 -17.73 -4.60 -12.95
C PRO A 55 -18.61 -3.70 -12.09
N GLU A 56 -19.71 -4.23 -11.54
CA GLU A 56 -20.65 -3.47 -10.69
C GLU A 56 -20.03 -3.09 -9.33
N LYS A 57 -18.98 -3.80 -8.90
CA LYS A 57 -18.22 -3.52 -7.69
C LYS A 57 -16.85 -2.89 -7.96
N SER A 58 -16.56 -2.58 -9.21
CA SER A 58 -15.28 -1.98 -9.59
C SER A 58 -15.22 -0.51 -9.17
N PRO A 59 -14.03 -0.03 -8.75
CA PRO A 59 -13.79 1.40 -8.65
C PRO A 59 -14.00 2.10 -9.99
N ALA A 60 -14.53 3.33 -9.95
CA ALA A 60 -14.82 4.11 -11.15
C ALA A 60 -13.58 4.29 -12.06
N GLY A 61 -13.75 3.90 -13.32
CA GLY A 61 -12.71 3.94 -14.36
C GLY A 61 -11.80 2.71 -14.41
N TYR A 62 -12.10 1.65 -13.65
CA TYR A 62 -11.37 0.37 -13.66
C TYR A 62 -12.26 -0.84 -13.98
N GLU A 63 -13.50 -0.63 -14.43
CA GLU A 63 -14.50 -1.66 -14.73
C GLU A 63 -14.05 -2.66 -15.80
N HIS A 64 -13.11 -2.24 -16.65
CA HIS A 64 -12.50 -3.04 -17.72
C HIS A 64 -11.29 -3.87 -17.25
N CYS A 65 -10.84 -3.69 -16.00
CA CYS A 65 -9.70 -4.41 -15.44
C CYS A 65 -10.20 -5.60 -14.62
N GLU A 66 -9.89 -6.84 -15.03
CA GLU A 66 -10.26 -8.03 -14.21
C GLU A 66 -9.50 -8.11 -12.88
N LYS A 67 -8.35 -7.43 -12.80
CA LYS A 67 -7.50 -7.35 -11.61
C LYS A 67 -7.02 -5.92 -11.41
N LEU A 68 -6.99 -5.52 -10.15
CA LEU A 68 -6.44 -4.24 -9.75
C LEU A 68 -5.26 -4.46 -8.80
N VAL A 69 -4.09 -3.92 -9.13
CA VAL A 69 -2.89 -4.02 -8.30
C VAL A 69 -2.55 -2.63 -7.78
N VAL A 70 -2.64 -2.44 -6.47
CA VAL A 70 -2.19 -1.21 -5.81
C VAL A 70 -0.86 -1.50 -5.13
N THR A 71 0.17 -0.74 -5.51
CA THR A 71 1.52 -0.87 -4.97
C THR A 71 1.94 0.41 -4.29
N ARG A 72 2.54 0.32 -3.09
CA ARG A 72 3.25 1.42 -2.46
C ARG A 72 4.72 1.06 -2.27
N GLN A 73 5.59 2.01 -2.60
CA GLN A 73 7.03 1.89 -2.43
C GLN A 73 7.56 2.97 -1.51
N ILE A 74 8.48 2.59 -0.63
CA ILE A 74 9.28 3.49 0.18
C ILE A 74 10.76 3.22 -0.05
N VAL A 75 11.55 4.28 -0.11
CA VAL A 75 13.00 4.26 -0.18
C VAL A 75 13.55 5.14 0.95
N ILE A 76 14.48 4.62 1.77
CA ILE A 76 15.15 5.39 2.81
C ILE A 76 15.87 6.59 2.19
N GLY A 77 15.56 7.80 2.66
CA GLY A 77 16.08 9.06 2.10
C GLY A 77 15.57 9.40 0.69
N GLY A 78 14.68 8.58 0.13
CA GLY A 78 14.10 8.75 -1.20
C GLY A 78 12.62 9.13 -1.17
N ARG A 79 11.98 9.02 -2.33
CA ARG A 79 10.54 9.34 -2.48
C ARG A 79 9.68 8.11 -2.26
N ASN A 80 8.57 8.32 -1.56
CA ASN A 80 7.45 7.38 -1.53
C ASN A 80 6.65 7.52 -2.82
N LYS A 81 6.23 6.40 -3.42
CA LYS A 81 5.37 6.44 -4.60
C LYS A 81 4.33 5.35 -4.59
N TYR A 82 3.19 5.68 -5.19
CA TYR A 82 2.11 4.77 -5.46
C TYR A 82 2.12 4.34 -6.91
N LEU A 83 1.68 3.11 -7.17
CA LEU A 83 1.37 2.61 -8.48
C LEU A 83 -0.02 1.94 -8.46
N ILE A 84 -0.81 2.17 -9.49
CA ILE A 84 -2.04 1.43 -9.78
C ILE A 84 -1.83 0.72 -11.11
N ASN A 85 -1.94 -0.61 -11.14
CA ASN A 85 -1.64 -1.45 -12.30
C ASN A 85 -0.27 -1.15 -12.93
N GLY A 86 0.73 -0.86 -12.09
CA GLY A 86 2.09 -0.56 -12.53
C GLY A 86 2.33 0.88 -13.00
N HIS A 87 1.29 1.72 -13.10
CA HIS A 87 1.42 3.14 -13.46
C HIS A 87 1.50 4.02 -12.23
N VAL A 88 2.38 5.02 -12.23
CA VAL A 88 2.53 5.96 -11.10
C VAL A 88 1.21 6.70 -10.86
N ALA A 89 0.76 6.69 -9.61
CA ALA A 89 -0.47 7.35 -9.19
C ALA A 89 -0.18 8.35 -8.07
N GLN A 90 -1.00 9.40 -8.00
CA GLN A 90 -0.99 10.32 -6.85
C GLN A 90 -1.64 9.64 -5.64
N PRO A 91 -1.23 9.99 -4.40
CA PRO A 91 -1.87 9.46 -3.19
C PRO A 91 -3.39 9.68 -3.15
N THR A 92 -3.86 10.83 -3.62
CA THR A 92 -5.30 11.17 -3.71
C THR A 92 -6.06 10.18 -4.59
N ARG A 93 -5.51 9.82 -5.77
CA ARG A 93 -6.13 8.83 -6.66
C ARG A 93 -6.28 7.45 -6.01
N VAL A 94 -5.33 7.07 -5.15
CA VAL A 94 -5.40 5.81 -4.39
C VAL A 94 -6.45 5.89 -3.27
N GLN A 95 -6.57 7.03 -2.59
CA GLN A 95 -7.63 7.26 -1.60
C GLN A 95 -9.01 7.23 -2.24
N ASP A 96 -9.21 7.93 -3.36
CA ASP A 96 -10.47 7.94 -4.10
C ASP A 96 -10.86 6.53 -4.55
N LEU A 97 -9.88 5.73 -4.96
CA LEU A 97 -10.08 4.34 -5.34
C LEU A 97 -10.65 3.53 -4.17
N PHE A 98 -10.03 3.60 -2.98
CA PHE A 98 -10.51 2.84 -1.82
C PHE A 98 -11.86 3.36 -1.29
N HIS A 99 -12.06 4.67 -1.25
CA HIS A 99 -13.35 5.26 -0.86
C HIS A 99 -14.49 4.84 -1.80
N SER A 100 -14.24 4.71 -3.11
CA SER A 100 -15.26 4.30 -4.08
C SER A 100 -15.80 2.89 -3.85
N VAL A 101 -15.04 2.05 -3.15
CA VAL A 101 -15.43 0.68 -2.76
C VAL A 101 -15.67 0.55 -1.25
N GLN A 102 -15.91 1.67 -0.57
CA GLN A 102 -16.21 1.74 0.87
C GLN A 102 -15.09 1.16 1.77
N LEU A 103 -13.84 1.29 1.34
CA LEU A 103 -12.64 0.94 2.11
C LEU A 103 -11.89 2.18 2.61
#